data_AF-A0A1B8AWZ8-F1
#
_entry.id   AF-A0A1B8AWZ8-F1
#
_cell.length_a   1.000
_cell.length_b   1.000
_cell.length_c   1.000
_cell.angle_alpha   90.00
_cell.angle_beta   90.00
_cell.angle_gamma   90.00
#
_symmetry.space_group_name_H-M   'P 1'
#
loop_
_entity.id
_entity.type
_entity.pdbx_description
1 polymer ?
#
loop_
_entity_poly.entity_id
_entity_poly.type
_entity_poly.pdbx_seq_one_letter_code
_entity_poly.pdbx_strand_id
1 'polypeptide(L)'
;MAPKFLSLFPGSSSTPSSKICPNCKNLTPETSESATRIDIPISKIQKPYLGCAHCKLLYAIYNRYNISVDCNGIIVDCTWNAPAVLKFKDTLNDHFASWHLLYKPQGADMPSWPGLGGPGESLGHLGFASSLKFLRDRMNECLGACDNSHSACKQAVSRPLPKRVLDVRDEKVKLCYTADQSGNYCALSYRWGPPEETLRTTDSNINAMMSGIELSSLPGLLLDAVSLTRQLSVPYLWIDALCIIQGNKQDWETEAPKMGEYYKNAILTIAASLASQVSENFLAPREEIPQERLSNFAFTNSDGTTSQIIVRRIPDYAGIPLVANAPLSSRAWTWQENVLSTRIAHFSKAEIVWECRSQQAFENGAKLECSVGLAYRYARAGDDLEYYWKALVTDFSKRELTYESDRLPAISSVASHFSTLVHGRYLAGVWEQWLFSDMAWWPSWGVENKLPPVFKKGSEMPS
;
A
#
# COMPACT_ATOMS: atom_id res chain seq x y z
N MET A 1 -37.39 19.88 7.08
CA MET A 1 -37.24 21.04 6.18
C MET A 1 -35.85 20.98 5.57
N ALA A 2 -35.73 20.43 4.36
CA ALA A 2 -34.47 20.27 3.65
C ALA A 2 -34.23 21.48 2.74
N PRO A 3 -33.00 22.03 2.62
CA PRO A 3 -32.74 23.13 1.70
C PRO A 3 -32.63 22.60 0.26
N LYS A 4 -33.39 23.23 -0.64
CA LYS A 4 -33.35 23.07 -2.09
C LYS A 4 -32.03 23.65 -2.63
N PHE A 5 -31.21 22.84 -3.29
CA PHE A 5 -30.19 23.31 -4.23
C PHE A 5 -30.49 22.71 -5.62
N LEU A 6 -31.42 23.35 -6.32
CA LEU A 6 -31.71 23.15 -7.74
C LEU A 6 -31.93 24.53 -8.34
N SER A 7 -30.89 25.15 -8.90
CA SER A 7 -30.99 26.17 -9.96
C SER A 7 -29.63 26.83 -10.25
N LEU A 8 -28.80 26.23 -11.09
CA LEU A 8 -27.77 26.95 -11.87
C LEU A 8 -27.56 26.25 -13.23
N PHE A 9 -28.60 26.19 -14.06
CA PHE A 9 -28.46 25.98 -15.50
C PHE A 9 -29.54 26.80 -16.24
N PRO A 10 -29.17 27.81 -17.06
CA PRO A 10 -30.13 28.54 -17.87
C PRO A 10 -30.61 27.69 -19.06
N GLY A 11 -31.90 27.78 -19.38
CA GLY A 11 -32.55 27.03 -20.45
C GLY A 11 -32.30 27.56 -21.87
N SER A 12 -32.06 26.60 -22.77
CA SER A 12 -32.33 26.53 -24.22
C SER A 12 -31.97 27.70 -25.15
N SER A 13 -30.91 27.48 -25.94
CA SER A 13 -30.91 27.72 -27.39
C SER A 13 -29.94 26.75 -28.07
N SER A 14 -30.35 26.18 -29.20
CA SER A 14 -29.70 25.11 -29.97
C SER A 14 -28.18 25.24 -30.18
N THR A 15 -27.41 24.32 -29.60
CA THR A 15 -25.98 24.03 -29.90
C THR A 15 -25.72 22.53 -29.69
N PRO A 16 -24.72 21.93 -30.37
CA PRO A 16 -24.67 20.49 -30.58
C PRO A 16 -24.35 19.77 -29.28
N SER A 17 -25.34 19.05 -28.74
CA SER A 17 -25.13 18.06 -27.69
C SER A 17 -23.92 17.20 -28.06
N SER A 18 -22.89 17.14 -27.24
CA SER A 18 -21.89 16.08 -27.36
C SER A 18 -22.64 14.75 -27.19
N LYS A 19 -22.97 14.09 -28.30
CA LYS A 19 -23.77 12.87 -28.27
C LYS A 19 -22.95 11.78 -27.59
N ILE A 20 -23.24 11.49 -26.33
CA ILE A 20 -22.69 10.32 -25.66
C ILE A 20 -23.19 9.09 -26.43
N CYS A 21 -22.26 8.28 -26.95
CA CYS A 21 -22.62 7.12 -27.72
C CYS A 21 -23.17 6.00 -26.81
N PRO A 22 -23.87 4.99 -27.36
CA PRO A 22 -24.40 3.89 -26.55
C PRO A 22 -23.35 3.16 -25.71
N ASN A 23 -22.09 3.09 -26.17
CA ASN A 23 -20.99 2.44 -25.43
C ASN A 23 -20.51 3.25 -24.22
N CYS A 24 -20.76 4.56 -24.21
CA CYS A 24 -20.31 5.48 -23.16
C CYS A 24 -21.46 5.97 -22.28
N LYS A 25 -22.72 5.63 -22.61
CA LYS A 25 -23.91 6.12 -21.92
C LYS A 25 -23.89 5.85 -20.40
N ASN A 26 -23.29 4.73 -20.01
CA ASN A 26 -23.24 4.30 -18.63
C ASN A 26 -21.99 4.80 -17.88
N LEU A 27 -21.03 5.46 -18.54
CA LEU A 27 -19.77 5.94 -17.92
C LEU A 27 -19.97 7.07 -16.89
N THR A 28 -21.20 7.57 -16.78
CA THR A 28 -21.56 8.59 -15.79
C THR A 28 -22.29 7.91 -14.64
N PRO A 29 -21.74 7.93 -13.42
CA PRO A 29 -22.45 7.46 -12.23
C PRO A 29 -23.79 8.18 -12.06
N GLU A 30 -24.81 7.47 -11.60
CA GLU A 30 -26.17 8.02 -11.48
C GLU A 30 -26.30 8.97 -10.28
N THR A 31 -25.51 8.75 -9.23
CA THR A 31 -25.50 9.55 -7.99
C THR A 31 -24.09 9.82 -7.48
N SER A 32 -23.96 10.77 -6.55
CA SER A 32 -22.69 11.13 -5.90
C SER A 32 -22.06 10.01 -5.07
N GLU A 33 -22.85 9.02 -4.69
CA GLU A 33 -22.43 7.87 -3.86
C GLU A 33 -22.25 6.59 -4.68
N SER A 34 -22.67 6.59 -5.96
CA SER A 34 -22.55 5.43 -6.84
C SER A 34 -21.17 5.38 -7.51
N ALA A 35 -20.56 4.21 -7.48
CA ALA A 35 -19.44 3.86 -8.35
C ALA A 35 -19.97 3.05 -9.53
N THR A 36 -19.54 3.38 -10.75
CA THR A 36 -19.87 2.58 -11.92
C THR A 36 -18.64 1.86 -12.43
N ARG A 37 -18.76 0.54 -12.59
CA ARG A 37 -17.77 -0.33 -13.22
C ARG A 37 -18.29 -0.79 -14.57
N ILE A 38 -17.58 -0.47 -15.64
CA ILE A 38 -18.02 -0.77 -17.01
C ILE A 38 -16.94 -1.52 -17.74
N ASP A 39 -17.33 -2.64 -18.34
CA ASP A 39 -16.49 -3.42 -19.22
C ASP A 39 -16.77 -3.03 -20.69
N ILE A 40 -15.75 -2.49 -21.36
CA ILE A 40 -15.84 -2.08 -22.76
C ILE A 40 -14.89 -2.95 -23.58
N PRO A 41 -15.39 -3.75 -24.54
CA PRO A 41 -14.54 -4.47 -25.48
C PRO A 41 -13.56 -3.56 -26.22
N ILE A 42 -12.31 -4.01 -26.41
CA ILE A 42 -11.26 -3.19 -27.04
C ILE A 42 -11.64 -2.76 -28.45
N SER A 43 -12.37 -3.62 -29.17
CA SER A 43 -12.84 -3.39 -30.53
C SER A 43 -13.73 -2.14 -30.64
N LYS A 44 -14.43 -1.78 -29.56
CA LYS A 44 -15.26 -0.57 -29.46
C LYS A 44 -14.44 0.69 -29.16
N ILE A 45 -13.26 0.53 -28.55
CA ILE A 45 -12.31 1.63 -28.34
C ILE A 45 -11.52 1.91 -29.62
N GLN A 46 -11.06 0.86 -30.31
CA GLN A 46 -10.32 0.95 -31.58
C GLN A 46 -11.13 1.59 -32.72
N LYS A 47 -12.46 1.57 -32.63
CA LYS A 47 -13.37 2.25 -33.56
C LYS A 47 -14.16 3.33 -32.82
N PRO A 48 -13.52 4.45 -32.41
CA PRO A 48 -14.17 5.46 -31.59
C PRO A 48 -15.28 6.17 -32.37
N TYR A 49 -16.41 6.42 -31.70
CA TYR A 49 -17.44 7.28 -32.28
C TYR A 49 -16.94 8.72 -32.29
N LEU A 50 -16.66 9.28 -33.48
CA LEU A 50 -16.07 10.61 -33.67
C LEU A 50 -16.87 11.74 -32.98
N GLY A 51 -18.19 11.58 -32.81
CA GLY A 51 -19.05 12.54 -32.11
C GLY A 51 -19.00 12.47 -30.58
N CYS A 52 -18.34 11.47 -29.99
CA CYS A 52 -18.33 11.22 -28.55
C CYS A 52 -16.98 11.59 -27.93
N ALA A 53 -16.98 12.60 -27.05
CA ALA A 53 -15.77 13.04 -26.34
C ALA A 53 -15.14 11.93 -25.47
N HIS A 54 -15.96 11.06 -24.87
CA HIS A 54 -15.50 9.93 -24.07
C HIS A 54 -14.72 8.93 -24.93
N CYS A 55 -15.26 8.52 -26.10
CA CYS A 55 -14.56 7.62 -27.02
C CYS A 55 -13.23 8.22 -27.49
N LYS A 56 -13.21 9.52 -27.81
CA LYS A 56 -11.99 10.21 -28.23
C LYS A 56 -10.91 10.16 -27.15
N LEU A 57 -11.27 10.44 -25.89
CA LEU A 57 -10.33 10.38 -24.77
C LEU A 57 -9.81 8.95 -24.55
N LEU A 58 -10.70 7.96 -24.47
CA LEU A 58 -10.30 6.56 -24.26
C LEU A 58 -9.39 6.04 -25.39
N TYR A 59 -9.70 6.37 -26.65
CA TYR A 59 -8.88 6.01 -27.81
C TYR A 59 -7.51 6.73 -27.79
N ALA A 60 -7.47 8.00 -27.41
CA ALA A 60 -6.22 8.74 -27.28
C ALA A 60 -5.31 8.12 -26.21
N ILE A 61 -5.87 7.71 -25.07
CA ILE A 61 -5.15 7.01 -23.99
C ILE A 61 -4.61 5.66 -24.48
N TYR A 62 -5.46 4.86 -25.12
CA TYR A 62 -5.09 3.55 -25.69
C TYR A 62 -3.85 3.65 -26.60
N ASN A 63 -3.82 4.63 -27.51
CA ASN A 63 -2.69 4.83 -28.41
C ASN A 63 -1.44 5.39 -27.70
N ARG A 64 -1.62 6.36 -26.79
CA ARG A 64 -0.51 7.05 -26.13
C ARG A 64 0.38 6.12 -25.30
N TYR A 65 -0.23 5.14 -24.64
CA TYR A 65 0.45 4.20 -23.76
C TYR A 65 0.81 2.87 -24.41
N ASN A 66 0.60 2.75 -25.73
CA ASN A 66 0.91 1.55 -26.52
C ASN A 66 0.36 0.26 -25.88
N ILE A 67 -0.92 0.28 -25.49
CA ILE A 67 -1.57 -0.86 -24.86
C ILE A 67 -1.62 -2.04 -25.85
N SER A 68 -1.18 -3.23 -25.41
CA SER A 68 -1.00 -4.41 -26.28
C SER A 68 -2.23 -4.72 -27.16
N VAL A 69 -1.96 -5.23 -28.36
CA VAL A 69 -2.97 -5.81 -29.26
C VAL A 69 -3.70 -7.01 -28.64
N ASP A 70 -3.09 -7.66 -27.65
CA ASP A 70 -3.67 -8.79 -26.92
C ASP A 70 -4.66 -8.35 -25.82
N CYS A 71 -4.99 -7.07 -25.68
CA CYS A 71 -6.02 -6.64 -24.74
C CYS A 71 -7.43 -6.90 -25.30
N ASN A 72 -8.31 -7.62 -24.60
CA ASN A 72 -9.69 -7.84 -25.07
C ASN A 72 -10.70 -6.78 -24.62
N GLY A 73 -10.37 -6.00 -23.58
CA GLY A 73 -11.30 -5.04 -23.00
C GLY A 73 -10.66 -4.07 -22.02
N ILE A 74 -11.43 -3.07 -21.64
CA ILE A 74 -11.09 -2.07 -20.63
C ILE A 74 -12.19 -2.02 -19.58
N ILE A 75 -11.81 -2.09 -18.31
CA ILE A 75 -12.68 -1.78 -17.19
C ILE A 75 -12.50 -0.30 -16.87
N VAL A 76 -13.61 0.44 -16.83
CA VAL A 76 -13.64 1.82 -16.40
C VAL A 76 -14.37 1.90 -15.08
N ASP A 77 -13.64 2.27 -14.03
CA ASP A 77 -14.18 2.54 -12.69
C ASP A 77 -14.29 4.06 -12.53
N CYS A 78 -15.52 4.55 -12.45
CA CYS A 78 -15.83 5.97 -12.28
C CYS A 78 -16.60 6.19 -10.99
N THR A 79 -16.26 7.27 -10.29
CA THR A 79 -17.00 7.79 -9.14
C THR A 79 -17.32 9.26 -9.40
N TRP A 80 -18.50 9.69 -8.99
CA TRP A 80 -18.97 11.05 -9.24
C TRP A 80 -17.99 12.07 -8.65
N ASN A 81 -17.50 12.98 -9.48
CA ASN A 81 -16.59 14.04 -9.10
C ASN A 81 -15.31 13.55 -8.38
N ALA A 82 -14.82 12.36 -8.76
CA ALA A 82 -13.58 11.76 -8.27
C ALA A 82 -12.64 11.42 -9.45
N PRO A 83 -11.35 11.11 -9.19
CA PRO A 83 -10.50 10.47 -10.18
C PRO A 83 -11.11 9.14 -10.68
N ALA A 84 -10.95 8.85 -11.97
CA ALA A 84 -11.42 7.62 -12.61
C ALA A 84 -10.24 6.66 -12.85
N VAL A 85 -10.49 5.35 -12.79
CA VAL A 85 -9.47 4.32 -13.03
C VAL A 85 -9.82 3.51 -14.27
N LEU A 86 -8.87 3.38 -15.18
CA LEU A 86 -8.93 2.50 -16.34
C LEU A 86 -8.06 1.27 -16.12
N LYS A 87 -8.60 0.06 -16.33
CA LYS A 87 -7.85 -1.20 -16.24
C LYS A 87 -7.96 -1.95 -17.57
N PHE A 88 -6.87 -2.06 -18.29
CA PHE A 88 -6.82 -2.81 -19.55
C PHE A 88 -6.62 -4.29 -19.26
N LYS A 89 -7.49 -5.16 -19.78
CA LYS A 89 -7.47 -6.61 -19.54
C LYS A 89 -6.52 -7.29 -20.52
N ASP A 90 -5.65 -8.17 -20.02
CA ASP A 90 -4.88 -9.09 -20.85
C ASP A 90 -5.78 -10.27 -21.28
N THR A 91 -5.60 -10.80 -22.49
CA THR A 91 -6.29 -12.02 -22.96
C THR A 91 -5.61 -13.29 -22.50
N LEU A 92 -4.31 -13.26 -22.27
CA LEU A 92 -3.49 -14.46 -22.04
C LEU A 92 -3.38 -14.83 -20.56
N ASN A 93 -3.64 -13.87 -19.67
CA ASN A 93 -3.50 -14.02 -18.22
C ASN A 93 -4.76 -13.46 -17.53
N ASP A 94 -5.15 -14.00 -16.38
CA ASP A 94 -6.16 -13.40 -15.46
C ASP A 94 -5.65 -12.08 -14.81
N HIS A 95 -4.79 -11.35 -15.51
CA HIS A 95 -4.14 -10.12 -15.09
C HIS A 95 -4.53 -8.96 -16.00
N PHE A 96 -4.32 -7.75 -15.49
CA PHE A 96 -4.52 -6.53 -16.27
C PHE A 96 -3.19 -6.14 -16.90
N ALA A 97 -3.20 -5.81 -18.20
CA ALA A 97 -2.04 -5.36 -18.95
C ALA A 97 -1.53 -3.97 -18.51
N SER A 98 -2.42 -3.13 -17.98
CA SER A 98 -2.04 -1.83 -17.41
C SER A 98 -3.21 -1.13 -16.72
N TRP A 99 -2.87 -0.19 -15.82
CA TRP A 99 -3.82 0.61 -15.07
C TRP A 99 -3.53 2.09 -15.33
N HIS A 100 -4.55 2.93 -15.46
CA HIS A 100 -4.39 4.37 -15.66
C HIS A 100 -5.36 5.15 -14.80
N LEU A 101 -4.85 6.15 -14.08
CA LEU A 101 -5.65 7.09 -13.31
C LEU A 101 -5.91 8.34 -14.13
N LEU A 102 -7.16 8.78 -14.19
CA LEU A 102 -7.59 9.96 -14.91
C LEU A 102 -8.12 10.96 -13.88
N TYR A 103 -7.60 12.19 -13.90
CA TYR A 103 -8.03 13.25 -13.00
C TYR A 103 -7.88 14.61 -13.65
N LYS A 104 -8.59 15.62 -13.13
CA LYS A 104 -8.39 17.00 -13.56
C LYS A 104 -7.28 17.67 -12.73
N PRO A 105 -6.47 18.56 -13.30
CA PRO A 105 -5.58 19.41 -12.52
C PRO A 105 -6.34 20.26 -11.50
N GLN A 106 -5.66 20.63 -10.40
CA GLN A 106 -6.19 21.60 -9.46
C GLN A 106 -6.36 22.97 -10.15
N GLY A 107 -7.49 23.64 -9.91
CA GLY A 107 -7.82 24.93 -10.55
C GLY A 107 -8.27 24.85 -12.02
N ALA A 108 -8.21 23.68 -12.67
CA ALA A 108 -8.70 23.50 -14.04
C ALA A 108 -10.23 23.35 -14.10
N ASP A 109 -10.80 23.75 -15.24
CA ASP A 109 -12.23 23.67 -15.56
C ASP A 109 -12.76 22.23 -15.48
N MET A 110 -13.96 22.10 -14.93
CA MET A 110 -14.63 20.80 -14.79
C MET A 110 -14.97 20.22 -16.16
N PRO A 111 -14.54 18.98 -16.47
CA PRO A 111 -15.04 18.32 -17.67
C PRO A 111 -16.52 18.00 -17.50
N SER A 112 -17.25 18.04 -18.61
CA SER A 112 -18.66 17.66 -18.70
C SER A 112 -18.92 16.16 -18.54
N TRP A 113 -17.91 15.38 -18.16
CA TRP A 113 -18.03 13.97 -17.74
C TRP A 113 -18.02 13.93 -16.20
N PRO A 114 -19.19 13.80 -15.53
CA PRO A 114 -19.25 13.83 -14.06
C PRO A 114 -18.51 12.67 -13.38
N GLY A 115 -18.33 11.55 -14.07
CA GLY A 115 -17.51 10.42 -13.61
C GLY A 115 -16.00 10.66 -13.66
N LEU A 116 -15.58 11.83 -14.14
CA LEU A 116 -14.19 12.27 -14.29
C LEU A 116 -14.11 13.71 -13.77
N GLY A 117 -14.08 13.96 -12.46
CA GLY A 117 -14.30 15.33 -11.97
C GLY A 117 -13.52 15.75 -10.72
N GLY A 118 -12.95 14.80 -9.99
CA GLY A 118 -12.21 15.14 -8.79
C GLY A 118 -10.86 15.75 -9.14
N PRO A 119 -10.42 16.83 -8.47
CA PRO A 119 -9.00 17.16 -8.51
C PRO A 119 -8.23 15.93 -8.05
N GLY A 120 -7.26 15.47 -8.85
CA GLY A 120 -6.21 14.64 -8.28
C GLY A 120 -5.49 15.49 -7.25
N GLU A 121 -5.28 14.99 -6.04
CA GLU A 121 -4.43 15.71 -5.10
C GLU A 121 -3.08 15.90 -5.78
N SER A 122 -2.61 17.15 -5.85
CA SER A 122 -1.31 17.47 -6.41
C SER A 122 -0.28 16.57 -5.73
N LEU A 123 0.36 15.72 -6.54
CA LEU A 123 1.41 14.81 -6.11
C LEU A 123 2.62 15.65 -5.71
N GLY A 124 2.60 16.05 -4.44
CA GLY A 124 3.63 16.83 -3.81
C GLY A 124 4.56 15.96 -2.95
N HIS A 125 5.71 16.53 -2.66
CA HIS A 125 6.60 16.03 -1.62
C HIS A 125 5.93 16.15 -0.24
N LEU A 126 6.31 15.27 0.69
CA LEU A 126 5.94 15.45 2.09
C LEU A 126 6.60 16.74 2.60
N GLY A 127 5.76 17.67 3.03
CA GLY A 127 6.07 19.09 3.17
C GLY A 127 4.91 19.97 2.70
N PHE A 128 4.05 19.42 1.82
CA PHE A 128 2.77 20.02 1.47
C PHE A 128 1.65 19.45 2.36
N ALA A 129 0.71 20.29 2.79
CA ALA A 129 -0.42 19.89 3.63
C ALA A 129 -1.27 18.73 3.03
N SER A 130 -1.14 18.45 1.73
CA SER A 130 -1.85 17.37 1.03
C SER A 130 -1.44 15.97 1.48
N SER A 131 -0.16 15.66 1.62
CA SER A 131 0.29 14.29 1.99
C SER A 131 -0.18 13.88 3.38
N LEU A 132 -0.12 14.81 4.34
CA LEU A 132 -0.64 14.60 5.68
C LEU A 132 -2.16 14.53 5.70
N LYS A 133 -2.83 15.36 4.88
CA LYS A 133 -4.28 15.28 4.70
C LYS A 133 -4.66 13.91 4.13
N PHE A 134 -3.98 13.41 3.11
CA PHE A 134 -4.19 12.08 2.56
C PHE A 134 -4.08 10.99 3.64
N LEU A 135 -3.01 10.98 4.43
CA LEU A 135 -2.83 10.02 5.51
C LEU A 135 -3.93 10.13 6.56
N ARG A 136 -4.27 11.35 7.01
CA ARG A 136 -5.35 11.57 7.99
C ARG A 136 -6.70 11.15 7.45
N ASP A 137 -7.03 11.48 6.20
CA ASP A 137 -8.28 11.11 5.55
C ASP A 137 -8.39 9.59 5.45
N ARG A 138 -7.31 8.89 5.07
CA ARG A 138 -7.29 7.42 5.01
C ARG A 138 -7.37 6.78 6.39
N MET A 139 -6.67 7.34 7.40
CA MET A 139 -6.79 6.88 8.78
C MET A 139 -8.23 7.06 9.29
N ASN A 140 -8.84 8.23 9.07
CA ASN A 140 -10.20 8.54 9.52
C ASN A 140 -11.24 7.70 8.80
N GLU A 141 -11.11 7.51 7.48
CA GLU A 141 -11.99 6.63 6.70
C GLU A 141 -11.93 5.19 7.22
N CYS A 142 -10.73 4.73 7.59
CA CYS A 142 -10.54 3.34 7.98
C CYS A 142 -10.82 3.07 9.47
N LEU A 143 -10.59 4.05 10.35
CA LEU A 143 -10.88 3.99 11.79
C LEU A 143 -12.31 4.43 12.11
N GLY A 144 -12.92 5.22 11.24
CA GLY A 144 -14.28 5.71 11.39
C GLY A 144 -15.30 4.58 11.37
N ALA A 145 -16.31 4.69 12.23
CA ALA A 145 -17.38 3.70 12.35
C ALA A 145 -18.47 3.83 11.26
N CYS A 146 -18.26 4.71 10.27
CA CYS A 146 -19.36 5.23 9.45
C CYS A 146 -19.79 4.32 8.29
N ASP A 147 -18.94 3.40 7.82
CA ASP A 147 -19.29 2.49 6.71
C ASP A 147 -18.80 1.05 6.93
N ASN A 148 -19.64 0.07 6.57
CA ASN A 148 -19.33 -1.37 6.63
C ASN A 148 -18.16 -1.80 5.72
N SER A 149 -17.66 -0.90 4.86
CA SER A 149 -16.55 -1.14 3.92
C SER A 149 -15.23 -1.50 4.63
N HIS A 150 -15.05 -1.08 5.88
CA HIS A 150 -13.84 -1.32 6.68
C HIS A 150 -14.02 -2.27 7.86
N SER A 151 -15.02 -3.15 7.81
CA SER A 151 -15.25 -4.16 8.87
C SER A 151 -14.02 -5.03 9.17
N ALA A 152 -13.28 -5.47 8.13
CA ALA A 152 -12.06 -6.27 8.29
C ALA A 152 -10.90 -5.50 8.95
N CYS A 153 -10.91 -4.17 8.81
CA CYS A 153 -9.91 -3.25 9.36
C CYS A 153 -10.10 -2.93 10.84
N LYS A 154 -11.20 -3.38 11.45
CA LYS A 154 -11.52 -3.09 12.84
C LYS A 154 -10.52 -3.77 13.77
N GLN A 155 -9.81 -2.96 14.55
CA GLN A 155 -8.97 -3.42 15.66
C GLN A 155 -9.74 -3.32 16.98
N ALA A 156 -9.24 -4.01 18.01
CA ALA A 156 -9.76 -3.85 19.36
C ALA A 156 -9.68 -2.39 19.83
N VAL A 157 -10.65 -1.97 20.65
CA VAL A 157 -10.67 -0.62 21.23
C VAL A 157 -9.46 -0.42 22.15
N SER A 158 -9.11 -1.45 22.91
CA SER A 158 -7.89 -1.51 23.72
C SER A 158 -6.79 -2.21 22.92
N ARG A 159 -5.83 -1.44 22.41
CA ARG A 159 -4.66 -1.96 21.69
C ARG A 159 -3.52 -2.19 22.68
N PRO A 160 -3.10 -3.43 22.94
CA PRO A 160 -1.98 -3.68 23.84
C PRO A 160 -0.72 -3.02 23.27
N LEU A 161 -0.01 -2.27 24.11
CA LEU A 161 1.27 -1.70 23.71
C LEU A 161 2.35 -2.79 23.72
N PRO A 162 3.37 -2.67 22.85
CA PRO A 162 4.58 -3.47 22.97
C PRO A 162 5.24 -3.32 24.34
N LYS A 163 6.06 -4.27 24.77
CA LYS A 163 6.77 -4.24 26.07
C LYS A 163 7.47 -2.91 26.33
N ARG A 164 8.05 -2.33 25.27
CA ARG A 164 8.62 -0.99 25.25
C ARG A 164 8.20 -0.22 24.02
N VAL A 165 8.02 1.08 24.16
CA VAL A 165 7.72 2.02 23.07
C VAL A 165 8.53 3.29 23.26
N LEU A 166 8.67 4.07 22.19
CA LEU A 166 9.20 5.43 22.25
C LEU A 166 8.05 6.40 22.48
N ASP A 167 8.11 7.15 23.58
CA ASP A 167 7.25 8.32 23.78
C ASP A 167 7.80 9.50 22.99
N VAL A 168 6.99 10.00 22.06
CA VAL A 168 7.36 11.08 21.15
C VAL A 168 6.64 12.38 21.47
N ARG A 169 5.92 12.50 22.59
CA ARG A 169 5.10 13.69 22.89
C ARG A 169 5.91 14.94 23.25
N ASP A 170 7.00 14.75 23.99
CA ASP A 170 7.88 15.82 24.48
C ASP A 170 8.95 16.19 23.45
N GLU A 171 9.78 17.20 23.75
CA GLU A 171 10.95 17.57 22.92
C GLU A 171 11.91 16.39 22.71
N LYS A 172 12.21 15.65 23.78
CA LYS A 172 13.05 14.45 23.75
C LYS A 172 12.22 13.19 23.54
N VAL A 173 12.76 12.26 22.77
CA VAL A 173 12.16 10.93 22.59
C VAL A 173 12.63 10.02 23.72
N LYS A 174 11.72 9.38 24.45
CA LYS A 174 12.07 8.54 25.60
C LYS A 174 11.64 7.10 25.36
N LEU A 175 12.54 6.14 25.63
CA LEU A 175 12.16 4.74 25.71
C LEU A 175 11.37 4.49 27.00
N CYS A 176 10.18 3.92 26.89
CA CYS A 176 9.29 3.68 28.03
C CYS A 176 8.88 2.21 28.10
N TYR A 177 8.88 1.65 29.30
CA TYR A 177 8.22 0.38 29.59
C TYR A 177 6.72 0.61 29.75
N THR A 178 5.92 -0.25 29.13
CA THR A 178 4.47 -0.04 29.05
C THR A 178 3.70 -0.81 30.12
N ALA A 179 4.31 -1.81 30.76
CA ALA A 179 3.69 -2.61 31.83
C ALA A 179 2.26 -3.09 31.47
N ASP A 180 2.10 -3.66 30.27
CA ASP A 180 0.84 -4.17 29.72
C ASP A 180 -0.27 -3.12 29.51
N GLN A 181 0.09 -1.84 29.48
CA GLN A 181 -0.83 -0.77 29.11
C GLN A 181 -1.32 -0.92 27.66
N SER A 182 -2.46 -0.28 27.38
CA SER A 182 -2.99 -0.15 26.05
C SER A 182 -2.92 1.29 25.55
N GLY A 183 -2.70 1.48 24.26
CA GLY A 183 -2.55 2.80 23.67
C GLY A 183 -2.35 2.75 22.16
N ASN A 184 -2.43 3.92 21.53
CA ASN A 184 -2.17 4.06 20.11
C ASN A 184 -0.68 4.30 19.86
N TYR A 185 -0.09 3.53 18.96
CA TYR A 185 1.29 3.68 18.53
C TYR A 185 1.42 3.45 17.03
N CYS A 186 2.37 4.14 16.41
CA CYS A 186 2.84 3.80 15.08
C CYS A 186 3.97 2.76 15.17
N ALA A 187 4.14 1.92 14.16
CA ALA A 187 5.32 1.06 14.01
C ALA A 187 6.13 1.51 12.79
N LEU A 188 7.46 1.41 12.84
CA LEU A 188 8.33 1.76 11.72
C LEU A 188 8.92 0.51 11.08
N SER A 189 8.69 0.32 9.80
CA SER A 189 9.33 -0.69 8.95
C SER A 189 10.37 0.00 8.06
N TYR A 190 11.64 -0.36 8.24
CA TYR A 190 12.78 0.30 7.56
C TYR A 190 14.00 -0.62 7.46
N ARG A 191 15.00 -0.21 6.66
CA ARG A 191 16.32 -0.84 6.64
C ARG A 191 17.25 -0.14 7.62
N TRP A 192 17.86 -0.92 8.50
CA TRP A 192 18.78 -0.38 9.50
C TRP A 192 20.03 0.25 8.88
N GLY A 193 20.53 -0.30 7.77
CA GLY A 193 21.81 0.12 7.19
C GLY A 193 23.02 -0.42 7.97
N PRO A 194 24.21 0.17 7.78
CA PRO A 194 25.44 -0.24 8.45
C PRO A 194 25.34 -0.10 9.98
N PRO A 195 25.97 -1.01 10.77
CA PRO A 195 25.94 -0.94 12.23
C PRO A 195 26.44 0.37 12.83
N GLU A 196 27.41 1.03 12.18
CA GLU A 196 28.01 2.28 12.65
C GLU A 196 27.04 3.46 12.62
N GLU A 197 26.03 3.40 11.73
CA GLU A 197 25.03 4.45 11.53
C GLU A 197 23.72 4.18 12.27
N THR A 198 23.55 2.97 12.84
CA THR A 198 22.29 2.56 13.46
C THR A 198 22.26 2.92 14.95
N LEU A 199 21.35 3.81 15.34
CA LEU A 199 21.00 3.97 16.75
C LEU A 199 20.28 2.71 17.26
N ARG A 200 20.82 2.08 18.31
CA ARG A 200 20.29 0.82 18.87
C ARG A 200 20.27 0.88 20.39
N THR A 201 19.29 0.22 20.98
CA THR A 201 19.26 0.02 22.43
C THR A 201 20.03 -1.23 22.81
N THR A 202 20.94 -1.10 23.77
CA THR A 202 21.75 -2.19 24.35
C THR A 202 21.63 -2.14 25.87
N ASP A 203 22.06 -3.20 26.56
CA ASP A 203 22.09 -3.22 28.03
C ASP A 203 22.90 -2.04 28.62
N SER A 204 23.95 -1.60 27.91
CA SER A 204 24.81 -0.50 28.35
C SER A 204 24.18 0.89 28.21
N ASN A 205 23.24 1.10 27.29
CA ASN A 205 22.70 2.43 26.99
C ASN A 205 21.20 2.60 27.31
N ILE A 206 20.51 1.54 27.74
CA ILE A 206 19.06 1.56 27.98
C ILE A 206 18.63 2.68 28.95
N ASN A 207 19.37 2.91 30.03
CA ASN A 207 19.06 3.98 30.99
C ASN A 207 19.17 5.38 30.36
N ALA A 208 20.09 5.57 29.43
CA ALA A 208 20.22 6.82 28.67
C ALA A 208 19.03 6.97 27.70
N MET A 209 18.64 5.90 27.00
CA MET A 209 17.48 5.90 26.11
C MET A 209 16.17 6.21 26.87
N MET A 210 16.04 5.74 28.11
CA MET A 210 14.90 6.03 28.98
C MET A 210 14.93 7.47 29.53
N SER A 211 16.11 8.03 29.76
CA SER A 211 16.27 9.41 30.23
C SER A 211 15.92 10.44 29.13
N GLY A 212 16.10 10.06 27.87
CA GLY A 212 15.66 10.82 26.70
C GLY A 212 16.76 10.99 25.66
N ILE A 213 16.34 10.94 24.40
CA ILE A 213 17.15 11.07 23.19
C ILE A 213 16.82 12.43 22.58
N GLU A 214 17.86 13.23 22.32
CA GLU A 214 17.70 14.50 21.62
C GLU A 214 17.30 14.27 20.16
N LEU A 215 16.40 15.10 19.61
CA LEU A 215 16.00 14.96 18.21
C LEU A 215 17.16 15.15 17.25
N SER A 216 18.13 16.00 17.61
CA SER A 216 19.33 16.26 16.81
C SER A 216 20.29 15.08 16.75
N SER A 217 20.18 14.10 17.66
CA SER A 217 21.00 12.88 17.63
C SER A 217 20.31 11.72 16.92
N LEU A 218 19.05 11.88 16.47
CA LEU A 218 18.37 10.87 15.68
C LEU A 218 18.86 10.89 14.23
N PRO A 219 19.12 9.72 13.62
CA PRO A 219 19.31 9.62 12.18
C PRO A 219 18.10 10.17 11.41
N GLY A 220 18.32 10.61 10.16
CA GLY A 220 17.30 11.24 9.33
C GLY A 220 15.99 10.47 9.26
N LEU A 221 16.05 9.15 9.06
CA LEU A 221 14.87 8.28 8.94
C LEU A 221 14.08 8.22 10.25
N LEU A 222 14.77 8.14 11.38
CA LEU A 222 14.12 8.06 12.68
C LEU A 222 13.50 9.41 13.08
N LEU A 223 14.18 10.51 12.75
CA LEU A 223 13.65 11.87 12.94
C LEU A 223 12.37 12.08 12.13
N ASP A 224 12.37 11.66 10.86
CA ASP A 224 11.20 11.68 9.99
C ASP A 224 10.03 10.87 10.57
N ALA A 225 10.30 9.66 11.07
CA ALA A 225 9.28 8.81 11.69
C ALA A 225 8.68 9.43 12.96
N VAL A 226 9.51 10.05 13.81
CA VAL A 226 9.07 10.80 14.99
C VAL A 226 8.21 12.00 14.59
N SER A 227 8.67 12.78 13.62
CA SER A 227 7.95 13.95 13.10
C SER A 227 6.57 13.58 12.55
N LEU A 228 6.50 12.56 11.70
CA LEU A 228 5.24 12.09 11.15
C LEU A 228 4.29 11.58 12.24
N THR A 229 4.80 10.80 13.19
CA THR A 229 3.99 10.26 14.31
C THR A 229 3.36 11.37 15.15
N ARG A 230 4.14 12.42 15.47
CA ARG A 230 3.63 13.63 16.15
C ARG A 230 2.56 14.34 15.32
N GLN A 231 2.78 14.51 14.01
CA GLN A 231 1.84 15.18 13.12
C GLN A 231 0.53 14.41 12.94
N LEU A 232 0.55 13.08 13.08
CA LEU A 232 -0.64 12.24 13.13
C LEU A 232 -1.30 12.21 14.52
N SER A 233 -0.77 12.95 15.50
CA SER A 233 -1.25 13.00 16.89
C SER A 233 -1.27 11.64 17.57
N VAL A 234 -0.30 10.78 17.24
CA VAL A 234 -0.10 9.48 17.89
C VAL A 234 1.01 9.62 18.93
N PRO A 235 0.79 9.19 20.19
CA PRO A 235 1.73 9.47 21.29
C PRO A 235 2.99 8.59 21.29
N TYR A 236 2.92 7.41 20.68
CA TYR A 236 3.97 6.39 20.76
C TYR A 236 4.44 5.93 19.39
N LEU A 237 5.71 5.58 19.31
CA LEU A 237 6.35 5.00 18.14
C LEU A 237 7.10 3.71 18.55
N TRP A 238 6.98 2.67 17.75
CA TRP A 238 7.70 1.42 17.93
C TRP A 238 8.72 1.23 16.80
N ILE A 239 9.98 1.03 17.19
CA ILE A 239 11.11 0.79 16.29
C ILE A 239 11.87 -0.40 16.86
N ASP A 240 11.99 -1.49 16.11
CA ASP A 240 12.63 -2.73 16.54
C ASP A 240 14.04 -2.51 17.16
N ALA A 241 14.89 -1.73 16.49
CA ALA A 241 16.25 -1.42 16.92
C ALA A 241 16.33 -0.68 18.27
N LEU A 242 15.28 0.04 18.66
CA LEU A 242 15.23 0.85 19.89
C LEU A 242 14.32 0.27 20.97
N CYS A 243 13.32 -0.52 20.59
CA CYS A 243 12.35 -1.10 21.51
C CYS A 243 12.70 -2.54 21.92
N ILE A 244 13.66 -3.18 21.23
CA ILE A 244 14.24 -4.48 21.59
C ILE A 244 15.69 -4.26 22.00
N ILE A 245 16.12 -4.91 23.09
CA ILE A 245 17.49 -4.80 23.58
C ILE A 245 18.42 -5.64 22.69
N GLN A 246 19.22 -4.97 21.88
CA GLN A 246 20.11 -5.58 20.92
C GLN A 246 21.30 -6.26 21.60
N GLY A 247 21.64 -7.47 21.15
CA GLY A 247 22.69 -8.31 21.75
C GLY A 247 22.26 -9.09 22.99
N ASN A 248 21.02 -8.91 23.46
CA ASN A 248 20.48 -9.62 24.62
C ASN A 248 19.59 -10.80 24.16
N LYS A 249 20.12 -12.03 24.31
CA LYS A 249 19.43 -13.26 23.85
C LYS A 249 18.07 -13.47 24.54
N GLN A 250 17.99 -13.22 25.85
CA GLN A 250 16.77 -13.43 26.63
C GLN A 250 15.65 -12.46 26.21
N ASP A 251 16.00 -11.19 25.96
CA ASP A 251 15.04 -10.20 25.49
C ASP A 251 14.61 -10.50 24.05
N TRP A 252 15.54 -10.91 23.18
CA TRP A 252 15.24 -11.33 21.82
C TRP A 252 14.25 -12.51 21.76
N GLU A 253 14.49 -13.57 22.53
CA GLU A 253 13.60 -14.75 22.60
C GLU A 253 12.20 -14.39 23.10
N THR A 254 12.06 -13.30 23.87
CA THR A 254 10.77 -12.81 24.35
C THR A 254 10.05 -11.93 23.34
N GLU A 255 10.79 -11.08 22.62
CA GLU A 255 10.22 -10.04 21.75
C GLU A 255 10.04 -10.49 20.30
N ALA A 256 10.97 -11.29 19.75
CA ALA A 256 10.92 -11.73 18.36
C ALA A 256 9.62 -12.48 18.00
N PRO A 257 9.10 -13.41 18.83
CA PRO A 257 7.81 -14.06 18.56
C PRO A 257 6.61 -13.11 18.60
N LYS A 258 6.73 -11.95 19.27
CA LYS A 258 5.65 -10.95 19.43
C LYS A 258 5.67 -9.88 18.34
N MET A 259 6.74 -9.77 17.56
CA MET A 259 6.88 -8.74 16.53
C MET A 259 5.67 -8.67 15.59
N GLY A 260 5.13 -9.83 15.19
CA GLY A 260 3.95 -9.87 14.32
C GLY A 260 2.73 -9.21 14.95
N GLU A 261 2.50 -9.41 16.25
CA GLU A 261 1.43 -8.73 16.99
C GLU A 261 1.71 -7.24 17.16
N TYR A 262 2.97 -6.81 17.28
CA TYR A 262 3.33 -5.39 17.35
C TYR A 262 2.98 -4.65 16.05
N TYR A 263 3.26 -5.23 14.88
CA TYR A 263 2.84 -4.60 13.61
C TYR A 263 1.33 -4.69 13.38
N LYS A 264 0.71 -5.82 13.75
CA LYS A 264 -0.74 -6.02 13.61
C LYS A 264 -1.58 -5.05 14.44
N ASN A 265 -1.14 -4.76 15.67
CA ASN A 265 -1.85 -3.90 16.63
C ASN A 265 -1.49 -2.41 16.52
N ALA A 266 -0.47 -2.05 15.74
CA ALA A 266 -0.15 -0.65 15.46
C ALA A 266 -1.35 0.06 14.81
N ILE A 267 -1.55 1.35 15.14
CA ILE A 267 -2.58 2.15 14.47
C ILE A 267 -2.21 2.45 13.02
N LEU A 268 -0.91 2.52 12.74
CA LEU A 268 -0.33 2.68 11.40
C LEU A 268 1.10 2.14 11.42
N THR A 269 1.44 1.33 10.42
CA THR A 269 2.83 1.01 10.09
C THR A 269 3.34 2.01 9.06
N ILE A 270 4.43 2.71 9.39
CA ILE A 270 5.15 3.62 8.51
C ILE A 270 6.22 2.77 7.80
N ALA A 271 6.11 2.59 6.49
CA ALA A 271 7.07 1.82 5.71
C ALA A 271 7.94 2.76 4.87
N ALA A 272 9.17 2.99 5.32
CA ALA A 272 10.18 3.78 4.61
C ALA A 272 10.73 2.97 3.42
N SER A 273 9.88 2.75 2.42
CA SER A 273 10.04 1.65 1.45
C SER A 273 11.27 1.80 0.57
N LEU A 274 11.67 3.04 0.25
CA LEU A 274 12.86 3.30 -0.57
C LEU A 274 14.14 3.61 0.18
N ALA A 275 14.04 3.98 1.45
CA ALA A 275 15.23 4.29 2.21
C ALA A 275 16.09 3.03 2.33
N SER A 276 17.31 3.08 1.81
CA SER A 276 18.22 1.94 1.83
C SER A 276 18.94 1.83 3.16
N GLN A 277 19.05 2.94 3.88
CA GLN A 277 19.70 3.07 5.19
C GLN A 277 19.04 4.12 6.08
N VAL A 278 19.31 4.04 7.38
CA VAL A 278 18.69 4.87 8.43
C VAL A 278 19.10 6.35 8.40
N SER A 279 20.20 6.69 7.74
CA SER A 279 20.68 8.07 7.58
C SER A 279 19.92 8.86 6.50
N GLU A 280 19.15 8.20 5.63
CA GLU A 280 18.30 8.86 4.62
C GLU A 280 17.02 9.44 5.23
N ASN A 281 16.43 10.44 4.56
CA ASN A 281 15.13 11.02 4.93
C ASN A 281 14.04 10.55 3.97
N PHE A 282 13.08 9.76 4.44
CA PHE A 282 11.96 9.28 3.61
C PHE A 282 10.85 10.33 3.43
N LEU A 283 10.88 11.42 4.21
CA LEU A 283 10.01 12.58 4.03
C LEU A 283 10.62 13.64 3.11
N ALA A 284 11.86 13.45 2.64
CA ALA A 284 12.52 14.39 1.73
C ALA A 284 11.71 14.59 0.42
N PRO A 285 11.95 15.70 -0.30
CA PRO A 285 11.33 15.92 -1.59
C PRO A 285 11.50 14.74 -2.54
N ARG A 286 10.36 14.27 -3.05
CA ARG A 286 10.27 13.16 -3.99
C ARG A 286 10.65 13.61 -5.39
N GLU A 287 11.32 12.74 -6.14
CA GLU A 287 11.65 13.01 -7.54
C GLU A 287 10.36 13.16 -8.38
N GLU A 288 10.43 14.01 -9.40
CA GLU A 288 9.32 14.18 -10.34
C GLU A 288 8.94 12.85 -10.99
N ILE A 289 7.64 12.62 -11.15
CA ILE A 289 7.13 11.44 -11.84
C ILE A 289 7.68 11.47 -13.28
N PRO A 290 8.33 10.40 -13.75
CA PRO A 290 8.83 10.35 -15.12
C PRO A 290 7.76 10.75 -16.14
N GLN A 291 8.08 11.66 -17.07
CA GLN A 291 7.12 12.16 -18.06
C GLN A 291 6.47 11.03 -18.88
N GLU A 292 7.13 9.90 -19.06
CA GLU A 292 6.58 8.70 -19.71
C GLU A 292 5.34 8.12 -18.99
N ARG A 293 5.18 8.40 -17.69
CA ARG A 293 4.03 7.95 -16.88
C ARG A 293 2.92 8.98 -16.79
N LEU A 294 3.16 10.22 -17.17
CA LEU A 294 2.21 11.32 -17.06
C LEU A 294 1.88 11.87 -18.44
N SER A 295 0.61 12.03 -18.78
CA SER A 295 0.22 12.62 -20.06
C SER A 295 -0.99 13.52 -19.91
N ASN A 296 -0.93 14.68 -20.54
CA ASN A 296 -2.02 15.64 -20.57
C ASN A 296 -2.87 15.39 -21.80
N PHE A 297 -4.19 15.31 -21.61
CA PHE A 297 -5.18 15.14 -22.65
C PHE A 297 -6.18 16.28 -22.60
N ALA A 298 -6.65 16.70 -23.77
CA ALA A 298 -7.75 17.62 -23.91
C ALA A 298 -9.08 16.85 -23.92
N PHE A 299 -10.04 17.32 -23.13
CA PHE A 299 -11.42 16.83 -23.14
C PHE A 299 -12.37 17.93 -23.58
N THR A 300 -12.99 17.76 -24.75
CA THR A 300 -13.96 18.71 -25.28
C THR A 300 -15.32 18.53 -24.59
N ASN A 301 -15.79 19.59 -23.96
CA ASN A 301 -17.05 19.61 -23.23
C ASN A 301 -18.27 19.74 -24.14
N SER A 302 -19.45 19.46 -23.58
CA SER A 302 -20.74 19.60 -24.26
C SER A 302 -21.03 21.03 -24.73
N ASP A 303 -20.48 22.03 -24.05
CA ASP A 303 -20.60 23.45 -24.41
C ASP A 303 -19.51 23.92 -25.40
N GLY A 304 -18.62 23.02 -25.84
CA GLY A 304 -17.52 23.31 -26.73
C GLY A 304 -16.24 23.80 -26.05
N THR A 305 -16.25 24.03 -24.73
CA THR A 305 -15.02 24.35 -23.97
C THR A 305 -14.10 23.13 -23.89
N THR A 306 -12.83 23.33 -23.52
CA THR A 306 -11.86 22.23 -23.38
C THR A 306 -11.32 22.18 -21.96
N SER A 307 -11.56 21.06 -21.28
CA SER A 307 -10.96 20.75 -19.98
C SER A 307 -9.66 19.97 -20.18
N GLN A 308 -8.71 20.17 -19.26
CA GLN A 308 -7.49 19.36 -19.21
C GLN A 308 -7.69 18.15 -18.31
N ILE A 309 -7.29 16.99 -18.80
CA ILE A 309 -7.28 15.72 -18.07
C ILE A 309 -5.84 15.24 -17.99
N ILE A 310 -5.37 14.99 -16.78
CA ILE A 310 -4.11 14.30 -16.54
C ILE A 310 -4.40 12.81 -16.50
N VAL A 311 -3.63 12.06 -17.26
CA VAL A 311 -3.61 10.60 -17.23
C VAL A 311 -2.28 10.18 -16.68
N ARG A 312 -2.32 9.35 -15.65
CA ARG A 312 -1.14 8.77 -15.04
C ARG A 312 -1.20 7.26 -15.19
N ARG A 313 -0.18 6.66 -15.83
CA ARG A 313 -0.01 5.21 -15.82
C ARG A 313 0.33 4.78 -14.41
N ILE A 314 -0.54 3.97 -13.83
CA ILE A 314 -0.33 3.37 -12.54
C ILE A 314 0.52 2.07 -12.78
N PRO A 315 1.70 1.90 -12.16
CA PRO A 315 2.60 0.75 -12.41
C PRO A 315 1.93 -0.59 -12.12
N ASP A 316 2.09 -1.64 -12.94
CA ASP A 316 1.34 -2.90 -12.79
C ASP A 316 1.20 -3.38 -11.34
N TYR A 317 -0.01 -3.28 -10.76
CA TYR A 317 -0.26 -3.50 -9.34
C TYR A 317 -0.50 -4.95 -8.95
N ALA A 318 -0.35 -5.89 -9.89
CA ALA A 318 -0.37 -7.32 -9.60
C ALA A 318 0.89 -7.68 -8.79
N GLY A 319 0.82 -7.51 -7.47
CA GLY A 319 1.93 -7.76 -6.53
C GLY A 319 2.85 -6.55 -6.26
N ILE A 320 2.43 -5.33 -6.60
CA ILE A 320 3.13 -4.04 -6.42
C ILE A 320 4.66 -4.10 -6.67
N PRO A 321 5.14 -4.10 -7.92
CA PRO A 321 6.56 -3.91 -8.26
C PRO A 321 7.19 -2.64 -7.65
N LEU A 322 6.42 -1.58 -7.37
CA LEU A 322 6.92 -0.37 -6.68
C LEU A 322 7.30 -0.61 -5.21
N VAL A 323 6.67 -1.58 -4.55
CA VAL A 323 6.97 -1.97 -3.17
C VAL A 323 7.79 -3.25 -3.18
N ALA A 324 7.46 -4.25 -3.99
CA ALA A 324 8.17 -5.53 -4.14
C ALA A 324 9.62 -5.37 -4.63
N ASN A 325 9.92 -4.38 -5.50
CA ASN A 325 11.30 -4.07 -5.89
C ASN A 325 11.93 -2.96 -5.05
N ALA A 326 11.23 -2.45 -4.03
CA ALA A 326 11.79 -1.45 -3.13
C ALA A 326 12.87 -2.11 -2.25
N PRO A 327 13.97 -1.41 -1.91
CA PRO A 327 15.00 -1.93 -1.01
C PRO A 327 14.43 -2.54 0.27
N LEU A 328 13.36 -1.96 0.84
CA LEU A 328 12.72 -2.51 2.04
C LEU A 328 12.18 -3.92 1.83
N SER A 329 11.63 -4.24 0.65
CA SER A 329 11.01 -5.54 0.38
C SER A 329 12.01 -6.65 0.05
N SER A 330 13.29 -6.32 -0.16
CA SER A 330 14.30 -7.37 -0.28
C SER A 330 14.57 -8.06 1.05
N ARG A 331 14.28 -7.44 2.20
CA ARG A 331 14.57 -8.02 3.52
C ARG A 331 13.47 -8.98 3.96
N ALA A 332 13.85 -10.14 4.48
CA ALA A 332 12.87 -11.16 4.89
C ALA A 332 11.99 -10.71 6.07
N TRP A 333 12.58 -10.09 7.10
CA TRP A 333 11.80 -9.63 8.27
C TRP A 333 10.70 -8.63 7.89
N THR A 334 10.96 -7.71 6.95
CA THR A 334 9.99 -6.69 6.51
C THR A 334 8.76 -7.27 5.82
N TRP A 335 8.86 -8.51 5.34
CA TRP A 335 7.71 -9.25 4.81
C TRP A 335 6.63 -9.43 5.87
N GLN A 336 7.00 -9.90 7.06
CA GLN A 336 6.05 -10.10 8.15
C GLN A 336 5.46 -8.76 8.62
N GLU A 337 6.28 -7.73 8.69
CA GLU A 337 5.87 -6.36 9.06
C GLU A 337 4.79 -5.84 8.12
N ASN A 338 4.96 -6.09 6.82
CA ASN A 338 4.00 -5.71 5.79
C ASN A 338 2.72 -6.57 5.86
N VAL A 339 2.87 -7.90 5.82
CA VAL A 339 1.73 -8.85 5.75
C VAL A 339 0.80 -8.71 6.94
N LEU A 340 1.33 -8.54 8.14
CA LEU A 340 0.52 -8.52 9.37
C LEU A 340 -0.04 -7.14 9.73
N SER A 341 0.47 -6.07 9.12
CA SER A 341 -0.02 -4.72 9.37
C SER A 341 -1.50 -4.60 8.99
N THR A 342 -2.32 -4.05 9.89
CA THR A 342 -3.72 -3.73 9.58
C THR A 342 -3.83 -2.51 8.65
N ARG A 343 -2.86 -1.60 8.79
CA ARG A 343 -2.69 -0.37 8.01
C ARG A 343 -1.21 -0.14 7.79
N ILE A 344 -0.83 0.15 6.57
CA ILE A 344 0.54 0.47 6.22
C ILE A 344 0.58 1.60 5.21
N ALA A 345 1.44 2.58 5.46
CA ALA A 345 1.72 3.67 4.54
C ALA A 345 3.12 3.48 3.97
N HIS A 346 3.21 3.15 2.69
CA HIS A 346 4.44 3.02 1.94
C HIS A 346 4.90 4.38 1.43
N PHE A 347 6.04 4.84 1.93
CA PHE A 347 6.72 6.03 1.44
C PHE A 347 7.62 5.61 0.26
N SER A 348 7.07 5.71 -0.95
CA SER A 348 7.77 5.39 -2.20
C SER A 348 8.31 6.66 -2.89
N LYS A 349 9.04 6.49 -4.00
CA LYS A 349 9.72 7.58 -4.73
C LYS A 349 8.74 8.59 -5.27
N ALA A 350 7.60 8.08 -5.73
CA ALA A 350 6.67 8.83 -6.54
C ALA A 350 5.47 9.32 -5.70
N GLU A 351 5.03 8.53 -4.72
CA GLU A 351 3.85 8.85 -3.91
C GLU A 351 3.75 8.01 -2.63
N ILE A 352 2.85 8.42 -1.73
CA ILE A 352 2.44 7.58 -0.60
C ILE A 352 1.41 6.58 -1.11
N VAL A 353 1.63 5.31 -0.78
CA VAL A 353 0.65 4.24 -1.01
C VAL A 353 0.13 3.80 0.34
N TRP A 354 -1.16 4.00 0.57
CA TRP A 354 -1.89 3.50 1.73
C TRP A 354 -2.46 2.13 1.43
N GLU A 355 -2.24 1.19 2.34
CA GLU A 355 -2.85 -0.14 2.30
C GLU A 355 -3.54 -0.44 3.62
N CYS A 356 -4.72 -1.03 3.54
CA CYS A 356 -5.44 -1.60 4.66
C CYS A 356 -6.17 -2.86 4.22
N ARG A 357 -6.83 -3.55 5.14
CA ARG A 357 -7.50 -4.84 4.88
C ARG A 357 -8.65 -4.84 3.88
N SER A 358 -9.16 -3.66 3.50
CA SER A 358 -10.25 -3.55 2.55
C SER A 358 -9.84 -2.91 1.22
N GLN A 359 -8.83 -2.05 1.23
CA GLN A 359 -8.50 -1.24 0.07
C GLN A 359 -7.05 -0.80 0.07
N GLN A 360 -6.56 -0.53 -1.13
CA GLN A 360 -5.37 0.24 -1.37
C GLN A 360 -5.76 1.62 -1.90
N ALA A 361 -5.09 2.65 -1.44
CA ALA A 361 -5.31 4.01 -1.88
C ALA A 361 -3.97 4.70 -2.13
N PHE A 362 -3.96 5.63 -3.06
CA PHE A 362 -2.76 6.32 -3.50
C PHE A 362 -2.92 7.80 -3.24
N GLU A 363 -1.83 8.48 -2.95
CA GLU A 363 -1.81 9.93 -2.72
C GLU A 363 -2.40 10.73 -3.90
N ASN A 364 -2.36 10.16 -5.11
CA ASN A 364 -3.01 10.74 -6.29
C ASN A 364 -4.56 10.65 -6.30
N GLY A 365 -5.17 10.04 -5.28
CA GLY A 365 -6.62 9.85 -5.15
C GLY A 365 -7.16 8.55 -5.74
N ALA A 366 -6.34 7.74 -6.43
CA ALA A 366 -6.74 6.41 -6.88
C ALA A 366 -7.06 5.52 -5.69
N LYS A 367 -8.13 4.73 -5.83
CA LYS A 367 -8.49 3.66 -4.90
C LYS A 367 -8.64 2.36 -5.66
N LEU A 368 -8.07 1.31 -5.12
CA LEU A 368 -8.18 -0.03 -5.67
C LEU A 368 -8.79 -0.92 -4.56
N GLU A 369 -9.89 -1.58 -4.88
CA GLU A 369 -10.38 -2.68 -4.05
C GLU A 369 -9.33 -3.79 -3.98
N CYS A 370 -9.28 -4.49 -2.84
CA CYS A 370 -8.27 -5.50 -2.52
C CYS A 370 -7.81 -6.28 -3.77
N SER A 371 -6.57 -6.00 -4.20
CA SER A 371 -5.93 -6.80 -5.23
C SER A 371 -5.70 -8.21 -4.69
N VAL A 372 -5.45 -9.16 -5.59
CA VAL A 372 -5.05 -10.54 -5.25
C VAL A 372 -3.89 -10.54 -4.24
N GLY A 373 -2.99 -9.54 -4.33
CA GLY A 373 -1.90 -9.27 -3.39
C GLY A 373 -2.32 -9.06 -1.93
N LEU A 374 -3.42 -8.33 -1.69
CA LEU A 374 -4.00 -8.15 -0.35
C LEU A 374 -4.86 -9.35 0.06
N ALA A 375 -5.49 -10.06 -0.89
CA ALA A 375 -6.25 -11.27 -0.60
C ALA A 375 -5.35 -12.35 0.03
N TYR A 376 -4.12 -12.53 -0.46
CA TYR A 376 -3.13 -13.43 0.15
C TYR A 376 -2.81 -13.09 1.62
N ARG A 377 -2.79 -11.80 1.98
CA ARG A 377 -2.47 -11.34 3.34
C ARG A 377 -3.59 -11.61 4.34
N TYR A 378 -4.82 -11.76 3.87
CA TYR A 378 -6.01 -11.81 4.73
C TYR A 378 -6.94 -12.97 4.35
N ALA A 379 -6.33 -14.09 3.92
CA ALA A 379 -7.00 -15.35 3.65
C ALA A 379 -8.11 -15.64 4.69
N ARG A 380 -9.26 -16.11 4.24
CA ARG A 380 -10.44 -16.40 5.07
C ARG A 380 -10.82 -17.86 4.97
N ALA A 381 -11.62 -18.32 5.93
CA ALA A 381 -12.21 -19.64 5.88
C ALA A 381 -13.06 -19.78 4.60
N GLY A 382 -12.72 -20.76 3.76
CA GLY A 382 -13.37 -21.01 2.46
C GLY A 382 -12.57 -20.58 1.23
N ASP A 383 -11.46 -19.85 1.41
CA ASP A 383 -10.54 -19.53 0.32
C ASP A 383 -9.65 -20.73 -0.06
N ASP A 384 -8.96 -20.67 -1.21
CA ASP A 384 -7.89 -21.60 -1.55
C ASP A 384 -6.63 -21.29 -0.72
N LEU A 385 -6.67 -21.73 0.54
CA LEU A 385 -5.61 -21.50 1.51
C LEU A 385 -4.28 -22.13 1.08
N GLU A 386 -4.32 -23.22 0.29
CA GLU A 386 -3.11 -23.89 -0.20
C GLU A 386 -2.38 -23.00 -1.20
N TYR A 387 -3.11 -22.48 -2.19
CA TYR A 387 -2.58 -21.54 -3.16
C TYR A 387 -2.04 -20.28 -2.48
N TYR A 388 -2.77 -19.74 -1.51
CA TYR A 388 -2.37 -18.54 -0.78
C TYR A 388 -1.11 -18.75 0.06
N TRP A 389 -1.02 -19.86 0.80
CA TRP A 389 0.19 -20.19 1.55
C TRP A 389 1.40 -20.33 0.63
N LYS A 390 1.26 -21.04 -0.48
CA LYS A 390 2.35 -21.22 -1.46
C LYS A 390 2.78 -19.91 -2.09
N ALA A 391 1.84 -19.01 -2.41
CA ALA A 391 2.15 -17.68 -2.93
C ALA A 391 2.93 -16.84 -1.89
N LEU A 392 2.50 -16.87 -0.62
CA LEU A 392 3.18 -16.20 0.50
C LEU A 392 4.60 -16.72 0.70
N VAL A 393 4.79 -18.04 0.75
CA VAL A 393 6.10 -18.68 0.89
C VAL A 393 6.99 -18.38 -0.32
N THR A 394 6.42 -18.34 -1.53
CA THR A 394 7.16 -17.98 -2.76
C THR A 394 7.66 -16.54 -2.71
N ASP A 395 6.85 -15.60 -2.24
CA ASP A 395 7.28 -14.20 -2.06
C ASP A 395 8.35 -14.08 -0.96
N PHE A 396 8.15 -14.74 0.18
CA PHE A 396 9.09 -14.74 1.29
C PHE A 396 10.46 -15.33 0.90
N SER A 397 10.47 -16.42 0.12
CA SER A 397 11.70 -17.14 -0.25
C SER A 397 12.63 -16.35 -1.17
N LYS A 398 12.14 -15.29 -1.83
CA LYS A 398 12.96 -14.40 -2.69
C LYS A 398 13.74 -13.36 -1.90
N ARG A 399 13.52 -13.27 -0.59
CA ARG A 399 14.04 -12.20 0.26
C ARG A 399 15.37 -12.58 0.91
N GLU A 400 16.20 -11.57 1.09
CA GLU A 400 17.50 -11.60 1.72
C GLU A 400 17.37 -11.72 3.25
N LEU A 401 18.18 -12.60 3.82
CA LEU A 401 18.37 -12.78 5.26
C LEU A 401 19.84 -12.47 5.60
N THR A 402 20.07 -11.75 6.68
CA THR A 402 21.44 -11.57 7.21
C THR A 402 21.94 -12.88 7.84
N TYR A 403 21.05 -13.59 8.54
CA TYR A 403 21.33 -14.88 9.15
C TYR A 403 20.29 -15.90 8.68
N GLU A 404 20.74 -17.00 8.10
CA GLU A 404 19.84 -18.07 7.62
C GLU A 404 18.99 -18.69 8.73
N SER A 405 19.48 -18.67 9.98
CA SER A 405 18.73 -19.09 11.16
C SER A 405 17.44 -18.31 11.39
N ASP A 406 17.33 -17.10 10.84
CA ASP A 406 16.16 -16.23 11.02
C ASP A 406 15.00 -16.60 10.06
N ARG A 407 15.22 -17.52 9.12
CA ARG A 407 14.23 -17.85 8.08
C ARG A 407 12.89 -18.31 8.67
N LEU A 408 12.91 -19.28 9.58
CA LEU A 408 11.68 -19.78 10.22
C LEU A 408 11.08 -18.79 11.23
N PRO A 409 11.88 -18.14 12.10
CA PRO A 409 11.38 -17.04 12.93
C PRO A 409 10.66 -15.95 12.14
N ALA A 410 11.20 -15.51 11.00
CA ALA A 410 10.68 -14.40 10.21
C ALA A 410 9.35 -14.69 9.49
N ILE A 411 8.96 -15.96 9.32
CA ILE A 411 7.64 -16.35 8.78
C ILE A 411 6.67 -16.82 9.88
N SER A 412 7.17 -17.06 11.10
CA SER A 412 6.45 -17.74 12.17
C SER A 412 5.15 -17.07 12.58
N SER A 413 5.09 -15.72 12.62
CA SER A 413 3.87 -15.02 13.02
C SER A 413 2.78 -15.11 11.95
N VAL A 414 3.17 -15.13 10.67
CA VAL A 414 2.21 -15.35 9.57
C VAL A 414 1.73 -16.80 9.56
N ALA A 415 2.63 -17.77 9.78
CA ALA A 415 2.26 -19.17 9.95
C ALA A 415 1.28 -19.38 11.12
N SER A 416 1.54 -18.74 12.25
CA SER A 416 0.66 -18.77 13.43
C SER A 416 -0.74 -18.22 13.10
N HIS A 417 -0.83 -17.12 12.35
CA HIS A 417 -2.11 -16.61 11.87
C HIS A 417 -2.81 -17.60 10.94
N PHE A 418 -2.10 -18.16 9.96
CA PHE A 418 -2.63 -19.16 9.02
C PHE A 418 -3.11 -20.45 9.72
N SER A 419 -2.47 -20.84 10.83
CA SER A 419 -2.86 -22.01 11.63
C SER A 419 -4.27 -21.90 12.21
N THR A 420 -4.80 -20.68 12.32
CA THR A 420 -6.19 -20.47 12.77
C THR A 420 -7.21 -20.76 11.67
N LEU A 421 -6.77 -20.85 10.41
CA LEU A 421 -7.60 -21.07 9.22
C LEU A 421 -7.40 -22.48 8.64
N VAL A 422 -6.18 -23.00 8.73
CA VAL A 422 -5.77 -24.29 8.18
C VAL A 422 -5.96 -25.40 9.20
N HIS A 423 -6.56 -26.51 8.78
CA HIS A 423 -6.60 -27.73 9.57
C HIS A 423 -5.26 -28.50 9.43
N GLY A 424 -4.72 -29.00 10.53
CA GLY A 424 -3.48 -29.78 10.54
C GLY A 424 -2.28 -29.05 11.12
N ARG A 425 -1.19 -29.80 11.33
CA ARG A 425 -0.01 -29.27 12.01
C ARG A 425 0.87 -28.48 11.05
N TYR A 426 1.39 -27.35 11.53
CA TYR A 426 2.45 -26.61 10.87
C TYR A 426 3.79 -27.33 11.10
N LEU A 427 4.53 -27.60 10.02
CA LEU A 427 5.78 -28.37 10.02
C LEU A 427 6.91 -27.53 9.42
N ALA A 428 7.26 -26.41 10.07
CA ALA A 428 8.41 -25.57 9.70
C ALA A 428 8.42 -25.10 8.22
N GLY A 429 7.33 -24.45 7.80
CA GLY A 429 7.19 -23.85 6.47
C GLY A 429 6.19 -24.58 5.58
N VAL A 430 5.80 -25.80 5.94
CA VAL A 430 4.81 -26.62 5.23
C VAL A 430 3.68 -27.03 6.16
N TRP A 431 2.55 -27.44 5.60
CA TRP A 431 1.41 -27.93 6.37
C TRP A 431 1.25 -29.44 6.20
N GLU A 432 0.98 -30.15 7.30
CA GLU A 432 0.82 -31.61 7.27
C GLU A 432 -0.22 -32.08 6.24
N GLN A 433 -1.32 -31.34 6.09
CA GLN A 433 -2.38 -31.67 5.12
C GLN A 433 -1.94 -31.48 3.65
N TRP A 434 -0.93 -30.66 3.38
CA TRP A 434 -0.43 -30.36 2.04
C TRP A 434 0.98 -30.89 1.81
N LEU A 435 1.50 -31.69 2.73
CA LEU A 435 2.91 -32.09 2.80
C LEU A 435 3.45 -32.61 1.45
N PHE A 436 2.69 -33.49 0.78
CA PHE A 436 3.10 -34.02 -0.54
C PHE A 436 3.27 -32.92 -1.60
N SER A 437 2.36 -31.95 -1.62
CA SER A 437 2.37 -30.86 -2.58
C SER A 437 3.42 -29.78 -2.23
N ASP A 438 3.60 -29.50 -0.93
CA ASP A 438 4.59 -28.53 -0.44
C ASP A 438 6.03 -29.07 -0.60
N MET A 439 6.20 -30.40 -0.57
CA MET A 439 7.46 -31.06 -0.87
C MET A 439 7.80 -31.12 -2.37
N ALA A 440 6.88 -30.74 -3.26
CA ALA A 440 7.09 -30.69 -4.71
C ALA A 440 7.62 -29.31 -5.19
N TRP A 441 8.48 -28.68 -4.39
CA TRP A 441 9.05 -27.36 -4.68
C TRP A 441 9.90 -27.37 -5.95
N TRP A 442 9.74 -26.35 -6.77
CA TRP A 442 10.61 -26.07 -7.91
C TRP A 442 11.14 -24.63 -7.82
N PRO A 443 12.36 -24.36 -8.31
CA PRO A 443 12.84 -23.00 -8.42
C PRO A 443 11.98 -22.22 -9.41
N SER A 444 11.41 -21.09 -8.98
CA SER A 444 10.76 -20.18 -9.93
C SER A 444 11.81 -19.64 -10.90
N TRP A 445 11.56 -19.80 -12.20
CA TRP A 445 12.47 -19.36 -13.26
C TRP A 445 12.70 -17.83 -13.17
N GLY A 446 13.95 -17.36 -13.22
CA GLY A 446 14.26 -15.94 -13.48
C GLY A 446 15.25 -15.22 -12.57
N VAL A 447 15.75 -15.83 -11.49
CA VAL A 447 16.88 -15.28 -10.71
C VAL A 447 17.83 -16.43 -10.40
N GLU A 448 19.14 -16.21 -10.47
CA GLU A 448 20.16 -17.15 -10.04
C GLU A 448 19.93 -17.52 -8.56
N ASN A 449 19.06 -18.49 -8.31
CA ASN A 449 18.80 -19.02 -6.99
C ASN A 449 20.07 -19.74 -6.55
N LYS A 450 20.87 -19.06 -5.73
CA LYS A 450 21.90 -19.73 -4.93
C LYS A 450 21.16 -20.79 -4.12
N LEU A 451 21.34 -22.06 -4.49
CA LEU A 451 20.89 -23.18 -3.65
C LEU A 451 21.37 -22.91 -2.22
N PRO A 452 20.53 -23.12 -1.20
CA PRO A 452 21.00 -23.07 0.18
C PRO A 452 22.26 -23.93 0.27
N PRO A 453 23.35 -23.45 0.89
CA PRO A 453 24.54 -24.27 1.07
C PRO A 453 24.10 -25.57 1.72
N VAL A 454 24.37 -26.69 1.03
CA VAL A 454 24.03 -28.03 1.52
C VAL A 454 24.56 -28.12 2.94
N PHE A 455 23.66 -28.32 3.91
CA PHE A 455 24.04 -28.56 5.30
C PHE A 455 25.07 -29.70 5.29
N LYS A 456 26.31 -29.37 5.60
CA LYS A 456 27.35 -30.38 5.78
C LYS A 456 26.92 -31.20 7.00
N LYS A 457 26.63 -32.47 6.75
CA LYS A 457 26.30 -33.50 7.74
C LYS A 457 27.34 -33.41 8.89
N GLY A 458 26.96 -32.85 10.04
CA GLY A 458 27.87 -32.72 11.19
C GLY A 458 27.60 -31.59 12.18
N SER A 459 26.76 -30.60 11.89
CA SER A 459 26.33 -29.63 12.92
C SER A 459 25.11 -30.16 13.65
N GLU A 460 25.30 -30.59 14.89
CA GLU A 460 24.22 -30.94 15.82
C GLU A 460 23.20 -29.80 15.89
N MET A 461 21.91 -30.15 15.83
CA MET A 461 20.84 -29.20 16.12
C MET A 461 20.98 -28.74 17.58
N PRO A 462 20.99 -27.43 17.87
CA PRO A 462 20.82 -26.97 19.24
C PRO A 462 19.44 -27.42 19.73
N SER A 463 19.45 -28.18 20.83
CA SER A 463 18.29 -28.59 21.64
C SER A 463 17.42 -27.44 22.07
#